data_AF-A0A7S2CKT9-F1
#
_entry.id   AF-A0A7S2CKT9-F1
#
_cell.length_a   1.000
_cell.length_b   1.000
_cell.length_c   1.000
_cell.angle_alpha   90.00
_cell.angle_beta   90.00
_cell.angle_gamma   90.00
#
_symmetry.space_group_name_H-M   'P 1'
#
loop_
_entity.id
_entity.type
_entity.pdbx_description
1 polymer ?
#
loop_
_entity_poly.entity_id
_entity_poly.type
_entity_poly.pdbx_seq_one_letter_code
_entity_poly.pdbx_strand_id
1 'polypeptide(L)'
;AGCFGALHKEGVYTYFGCDRNVTPTHFDGYENLLICLCGTKRLWLFPPSDARYLYCAGGSRKEPSRAAAPPFQTYEELPAWLRATFPRVANARPIEVRLSAGDILYLPACWWHCVEGSWGRNMIINWWMELHPQKRMCDELPADPCRCWDGTDVATQA
;
A
#
# COMPACT_ATOMS: atom_id res chain seq x y z
N ALA A 1 -14.02 -2.95 -23.18
CA ALA A 1 -14.05 -2.94 -21.71
C ALA A 1 -12.77 -2.27 -21.23
N GLY A 2 -12.84 -1.35 -20.26
CA GLY A 2 -11.66 -0.69 -19.68
C GLY A 2 -11.01 -1.56 -18.60
N CYS A 3 -9.73 -1.31 -18.29
CA CYS A 3 -9.01 -2.01 -17.22
C CYS A 3 -9.27 -1.42 -15.82
N PHE A 4 -9.90 -0.24 -15.75
CA PHE A 4 -10.16 0.54 -14.55
C PHE A 4 -11.65 0.85 -14.41
N GLY A 5 -12.12 1.05 -13.18
CA GLY A 5 -13.47 1.55 -12.94
C GLY A 5 -13.63 3.01 -13.38
N ALA A 6 -14.75 3.62 -12.99
CA ALA A 6 -15.00 5.03 -13.29
C ALA A 6 -13.94 5.92 -12.66
N LEU A 7 -13.67 7.07 -13.28
CA LEU A 7 -12.81 8.08 -12.68
C LEU A 7 -13.40 8.55 -11.35
N HIS A 8 -12.58 8.58 -10.30
CA HIS A 8 -13.02 9.16 -9.02
C HIS A 8 -13.18 10.68 -9.20
N LYS A 9 -14.28 11.27 -8.75
CA LYS A 9 -14.63 12.68 -9.04
C LYS A 9 -13.56 13.69 -8.60
N GLU A 10 -12.80 13.36 -7.55
CA GLU A 10 -11.65 14.14 -7.06
C GLU A 10 -10.33 13.39 -7.24
N GLY A 11 -10.27 12.37 -8.08
CA GLY A 11 -9.22 11.36 -8.09
C GLY A 11 -7.83 11.80 -8.55
N VAL A 12 -7.62 13.06 -8.95
CA VAL A 12 -6.30 13.52 -9.40
C VAL A 12 -5.69 14.41 -8.33
N TYR A 13 -4.71 13.87 -7.61
CA TYR A 13 -3.99 14.57 -6.56
C TYR A 13 -2.53 14.75 -6.94
N THR A 14 -2.01 15.97 -6.78
CA THR A 14 -0.58 16.25 -6.94
C THR A 14 0.05 16.44 -5.58
N TYR A 15 1.13 15.70 -5.30
CA TYR A 15 1.88 15.82 -4.06
C TYR A 15 3.23 16.46 -4.32
N PHE A 16 3.57 17.45 -3.48
CA PHE A 16 4.86 18.13 -3.46
C PHE A 16 5.54 17.83 -2.13
N GLY A 17 6.82 17.48 -2.18
CA GLY A 17 7.62 17.27 -1.00
C GLY A 17 9.08 17.66 -1.22
N CYS A 18 9.81 17.77 -0.12
CA CYS A 18 11.26 17.95 -0.13
C CYS A 18 11.96 16.88 0.72
N ASP A 19 13.20 16.63 0.36
CA ASP A 19 14.10 15.65 0.95
C ASP A 19 13.47 14.25 1.05
N ARG A 20 13.98 13.43 1.96
CA ARG A 20 13.53 12.05 2.16
C ARG A 20 12.17 11.99 2.85
N ASN A 21 11.17 12.63 2.25
CA ASN A 21 9.81 12.61 2.74
C ASN A 21 9.25 11.18 2.64
N VAL A 22 8.69 10.69 3.73
CA VAL A 22 8.15 9.33 3.82
C VAL A 22 6.65 9.42 4.05
N THR A 23 5.89 8.73 3.20
CA THR A 23 4.51 8.35 3.50
C THR A 23 4.54 6.93 4.07
N PRO A 24 4.20 6.74 5.35
CA PRO A 24 4.26 5.43 6.00
C PRO A 24 3.41 4.37 5.29
N THR A 25 3.69 3.09 5.58
CA THR A 25 2.98 1.96 4.99
C THR A 25 1.46 2.06 5.22
N HIS A 26 0.71 2.16 4.13
CA HIS A 26 -0.75 2.23 4.12
C HIS A 26 -1.33 1.60 2.85
N PHE A 27 -2.65 1.50 2.72
CA PHE A 27 -3.28 1.15 1.44
C PHE A 27 -4.42 2.13 1.09
N ASP A 28 -4.77 2.16 -0.19
CA ASP A 28 -5.92 2.90 -0.71
C ASP A 28 -6.98 1.95 -1.28
N GLY A 29 -8.25 2.31 -1.17
CA GLY A 29 -9.37 1.56 -1.76
C GLY A 29 -9.59 1.80 -3.26
N TYR A 30 -8.66 2.50 -3.92
CA TYR A 30 -8.78 2.94 -5.31
C TYR A 30 -7.70 2.33 -6.19
N GLU A 31 -8.01 2.16 -7.47
CA GLU A 31 -7.00 1.87 -8.49
C GLU A 31 -6.19 3.14 -8.72
N ASN A 32 -4.86 3.07 -8.73
CA ASN A 32 -4.03 4.27 -8.85
C ASN A 32 -3.02 4.15 -9.99
N LEU A 33 -2.92 5.18 -10.81
CA LEU A 33 -1.72 5.43 -11.61
C LEU A 33 -0.87 6.48 -10.90
N LEU A 34 0.19 6.04 -10.24
CA LEU A 34 1.16 6.92 -9.59
C LEU A 34 2.22 7.32 -10.61
N ILE A 35 2.25 8.60 -10.94
CA ILE A 35 3.12 9.18 -11.97
C ILE A 35 4.20 10.01 -11.27
N CYS A 36 5.47 9.67 -11.49
CA CYS A 36 6.58 10.44 -10.94
C CYS A 36 6.91 11.62 -11.85
N LEU A 37 6.77 12.85 -11.34
CA LEU A 37 7.04 14.07 -12.10
C LEU A 37 8.43 14.64 -11.86
N CYS A 38 8.94 14.54 -10.63
CA CYS A 38 10.23 15.11 -10.23
C CYS A 38 10.83 14.33 -9.06
N GLY A 39 12.16 14.21 -9.05
CA GLY A 39 12.89 13.39 -8.09
C GLY A 39 12.82 11.91 -8.44
N THR A 40 13.09 11.05 -7.45
CA THR A 40 12.81 9.61 -7.54
C THR A 40 11.95 9.15 -6.37
N LYS A 41 11.22 8.05 -6.57
CA LYS A 41 10.43 7.40 -5.53
C LYS A 41 10.91 5.99 -5.30
N ARG A 42 11.18 5.65 -4.04
CA ARG A 42 11.37 4.28 -3.58
C ARG A 42 10.09 3.82 -2.89
N LEU A 43 9.54 2.71 -3.36
CA LEU A 43 8.31 2.15 -2.83
C LEU A 43 8.56 0.74 -2.32
N TRP A 44 7.96 0.42 -1.18
CA TRP A 44 7.83 -0.95 -0.68
C TRP A 44 6.38 -1.33 -0.78
N LEU A 45 6.08 -2.31 -1.62
CA LEU A 45 4.74 -2.79 -1.89
C LEU A 45 4.55 -4.14 -1.20
N PHE A 46 3.37 -4.33 -0.60
CA PHE A 46 2.95 -5.63 -0.08
C PHE A 46 1.58 -5.96 -0.65
N PRO A 47 1.36 -7.22 -1.07
CA PRO A 47 0.05 -7.63 -1.56
C PRO A 47 -1.00 -7.48 -0.45
N PRO A 48 -2.29 -7.31 -0.80
CA PRO A 48 -3.37 -7.26 0.19
C PRO A 48 -3.34 -8.47 1.15
N SER A 49 -2.84 -9.61 0.67
CA SER A 49 -2.71 -10.84 1.46
C SER A 49 -1.75 -10.79 2.64
N ASP A 50 -0.90 -9.78 2.68
CA ASP A 50 0.08 -9.61 3.74
C ASP A 50 -0.43 -8.72 4.87
N ALA A 51 -1.64 -8.15 4.77
CA ALA A 51 -2.24 -7.28 5.79
C ALA A 51 -2.15 -7.85 7.22
N ARG A 52 -2.39 -9.16 7.38
CA ARG A 52 -2.31 -9.88 8.67
C ARG A 52 -0.90 -9.89 9.28
N TYR A 53 0.14 -9.71 8.47
CA TYR A 53 1.53 -9.66 8.89
C TYR A 53 2.04 -8.25 9.16
N LEU A 54 1.35 -7.22 8.64
CA LEU A 54 1.78 -5.82 8.71
C LEU A 54 1.37 -5.07 9.98
N TYR A 55 0.68 -5.74 10.91
CA TYR A 55 0.22 -5.14 12.16
C TYR A 55 -0.57 -3.86 11.89
N CYS A 56 -1.63 -3.99 11.08
CA CYS A 56 -2.61 -2.92 10.86
C CYS A 56 -2.93 -2.27 12.21
N ALA A 57 -2.80 -0.95 12.31
CA ALA A 57 -2.88 -0.20 13.57
C ALA A 57 -4.27 -0.37 14.21
N GLY A 58 -4.45 -1.46 14.94
CA GLY A 58 -5.70 -1.89 15.53
C GLY A 58 -5.98 -1.13 16.81
N GLY A 59 -7.05 -0.35 16.81
CA GLY A 59 -7.63 0.17 18.05
C GLY A 59 -8.77 1.17 17.85
N SER A 60 -8.77 1.94 16.76
CA SER A 60 -9.91 2.80 16.44
C SER A 60 -10.46 2.47 15.05
N ARG A 61 -11.78 2.42 14.93
CA ARG A 61 -12.51 2.35 13.64
C ARG A 61 -12.15 3.47 12.65
N LYS A 62 -11.25 4.39 13.01
CA LYS A 62 -10.96 5.62 12.27
C LYS A 62 -9.82 5.49 11.26
N GLU A 63 -8.86 4.59 11.43
CA GLU A 63 -7.68 4.50 10.52
C GLU A 63 -7.20 3.07 10.25
N PRO A 64 -8.05 2.20 9.68
CA PRO A 64 -7.68 0.81 9.43
C PRO A 64 -6.65 0.65 8.29
N SER A 65 -6.37 1.73 7.55
CA SER A 65 -5.51 1.72 6.37
C SER A 65 -4.01 1.88 6.65
N ARG A 66 -3.57 1.96 7.91
CA ARG A 66 -2.15 2.14 8.26
C ARG A 66 -1.55 0.91 8.93
N ALA A 67 -0.33 0.57 8.54
CA ALA A 67 0.45 -0.49 9.19
C ALA A 67 1.35 0.10 10.29
N ALA A 68 1.49 -0.64 11.41
CA ALA A 68 2.44 -0.29 12.46
C ALA A 68 3.86 -0.77 12.16
N ALA A 69 4.00 -1.85 11.38
CA ALA A 69 5.31 -2.34 10.96
C ALA A 69 5.97 -1.35 9.98
N PRO A 70 7.28 -1.04 10.14
CA PRO A 70 8.01 -0.22 9.17
C PRO A 70 8.13 -0.93 7.82
N PRO A 71 8.45 -0.23 6.73
CA PRO A 71 8.80 -0.87 5.45
C PRO A 71 10.10 -1.67 5.57
N PHE A 72 10.19 -2.75 4.80
CA PHE A 72 11.38 -3.60 4.69
C PHE A 72 11.40 -4.30 3.32
N GLN A 73 12.59 -4.66 2.84
CA GLN A 73 12.74 -5.50 1.64
C GLN A 73 13.01 -6.95 2.00
N THR A 74 13.79 -7.19 3.05
CA THR A 74 14.01 -8.53 3.61
C THR A 74 13.80 -8.53 5.11
N TYR A 75 13.44 -9.68 5.67
CA TYR A 75 13.26 -9.81 7.12
C TYR A 75 14.59 -9.56 7.86
N GLU A 76 15.71 -9.99 7.27
CA GLU A 76 17.05 -9.91 7.82
C GLU A 76 17.58 -8.47 7.93
N GLU A 77 17.12 -7.55 7.08
CA GLU A 77 17.45 -6.12 7.14
C GLU A 77 16.82 -5.42 8.35
N LEU A 78 15.76 -5.98 8.93
CA LEU A 78 15.14 -5.39 10.11
C LEU A 78 16.05 -5.53 11.34
N PRO A 79 16.30 -4.44 12.08
CA PRO A 79 16.96 -4.48 13.38
C PRO A 79 16.34 -5.56 14.28
N ALA A 80 17.18 -6.23 15.08
CA ALA A 80 16.73 -7.34 15.93
C ALA A 80 15.55 -6.96 16.85
N TRP A 81 15.53 -5.72 17.35
CA TRP A 81 14.43 -5.22 18.17
C TRP A 81 13.11 -5.07 17.37
N LEU A 82 13.17 -4.66 16.09
CA LEU A 82 11.98 -4.60 15.23
C LEU A 82 11.47 -5.99 14.87
N ARG A 83 12.37 -6.94 14.62
CA ARG A 83 12.00 -8.35 14.41
C ARG A 83 11.32 -8.95 15.65
N ALA A 84 11.77 -8.59 16.85
CA ALA A 84 11.15 -9.01 18.10
C ALA A 84 9.77 -8.35 18.32
N THR A 85 9.60 -7.08 17.94
CA THR A 85 8.32 -6.35 18.06
C THR A 85 7.30 -6.80 17.02
N PHE A 86 7.73 -7.10 15.79
CA PHE A 86 6.87 -7.43 14.66
C PHE A 86 7.17 -8.80 14.04
N PRO A 87 7.20 -9.92 14.81
CA PRO A 87 7.64 -11.22 14.32
C PRO A 87 6.84 -11.75 13.11
N ARG A 88 5.58 -11.36 12.94
CA ARG A 88 4.75 -11.81 11.81
C ARG A 88 5.25 -11.33 10.45
N VAL A 89 6.01 -10.23 10.40
CA VAL A 89 6.54 -9.67 9.14
C VAL A 89 7.49 -10.63 8.41
N ALA A 90 8.04 -11.62 9.12
CA ALA A 90 8.82 -12.71 8.52
C ALA A 90 8.04 -13.51 7.45
N ASN A 91 6.71 -13.46 7.46
CA ASN A 91 5.86 -14.16 6.50
C ASN A 91 5.38 -13.27 5.35
N ALA A 92 5.67 -11.97 5.37
CA ALA A 92 5.31 -11.05 4.30
C ALA A 92 6.29 -11.17 3.12
N ARG A 93 5.83 -10.75 1.94
CA ARG A 93 6.53 -10.83 0.66
C ARG A 93 6.61 -9.44 0.03
N PRO A 94 7.44 -8.54 0.57
CA PRO A 94 7.61 -7.19 0.02
C PRO A 94 8.19 -7.20 -1.40
N ILE A 95 7.80 -6.20 -2.17
CA ILE A 95 8.37 -5.87 -3.47
C ILE A 95 8.89 -4.44 -3.40
N GLU A 96 10.18 -4.24 -3.67
CA GLU A 96 10.74 -2.89 -3.84
C GLU A 96 10.61 -2.42 -5.29
N VAL A 97 10.10 -1.21 -5.48
CA VAL A 97 10.01 -0.53 -6.78
C VAL A 97 10.69 0.82 -6.69
N ARG A 98 11.41 1.21 -7.75
CA ARG A 98 11.99 2.54 -7.89
C ARG A 98 11.44 3.22 -9.13
N LEU A 99 10.95 4.43 -8.96
CA LEU A 99 10.43 5.26 -10.03
C LEU A 99 11.33 6.48 -10.21
N SER A 100 11.65 6.77 -11.45
CA SER A 100 12.29 8.01 -11.89
C SER A 100 11.25 8.96 -12.48
N ALA A 101 11.58 10.24 -12.58
CA ALA A 101 10.72 11.20 -13.26
C ALA A 101 10.38 10.72 -14.70
N GLY A 102 9.09 10.67 -15.02
CA GLY A 102 8.54 10.11 -16.25
C GLY A 102 7.94 8.71 -16.09
N ASP A 103 8.30 7.97 -15.05
CA ASP A 103 7.76 6.63 -14.81
C ASP A 103 6.32 6.68 -14.27
N ILE A 104 5.57 5.65 -14.63
CA ILE A 104 4.20 5.42 -14.14
C ILE A 104 4.14 4.04 -13.50
N LEU A 105 3.68 4.00 -12.26
CA LEU A 105 3.35 2.77 -11.56
C LEU A 105 1.83 2.60 -11.52
N TYR A 106 1.35 1.49 -12.07
CA TYR A 106 0.01 1.03 -11.71
C TYR A 106 0.07 0.37 -10.34
N LEU A 107 -0.60 0.99 -9.36
CA LEU A 107 -0.75 0.50 -8.00
C LEU A 107 -2.20 0.00 -7.82
N PRO A 108 -2.42 -1.32 -7.75
CA PRO A 108 -3.77 -1.85 -7.64
C PRO A 108 -4.40 -1.50 -6.30
N ALA A 109 -5.73 -1.40 -6.29
CA ALA A 109 -6.47 -1.16 -5.05
C ALA A 109 -6.10 -2.17 -3.95
N CYS A 110 -6.10 -1.71 -2.71
CA CYS A 110 -5.79 -2.47 -1.49
C CYS A 110 -4.34 -2.96 -1.35
N TRP A 111 -3.44 -2.62 -2.29
CA TRP A 111 -2.02 -2.89 -2.10
C TRP A 111 -1.42 -1.96 -1.06
N TRP A 112 -0.75 -2.56 -0.09
CA TRP A 112 -0.04 -1.82 0.94
C TRP A 112 1.22 -1.25 0.36
N HIS A 113 1.53 0.00 0.69
CA HIS A 113 2.67 0.69 0.13
C HIS A 113 3.23 1.73 1.11
N CYS A 114 4.56 1.78 1.20
CA CYS A 114 5.31 2.89 1.77
C CYS A 114 6.00 3.63 0.62
N VAL A 115 6.06 4.95 0.68
CA VAL A 115 6.66 5.79 -0.36
C VAL A 115 7.70 6.72 0.25
N GLU A 116 8.95 6.60 -0.19
CA GLU A 116 10.04 7.50 0.17
C GLU A 116 10.47 8.33 -1.05
N GLY A 117 10.66 9.63 -0.85
CA GLY A 117 11.26 10.53 -1.83
C GLY A 117 12.79 10.55 -1.81
N SER A 118 13.39 10.97 -2.93
CA SER A 118 14.82 11.28 -2.99
C SER A 118 15.17 12.53 -2.18
N TRP A 119 16.45 12.79 -1.95
CA TRP A 119 16.90 14.11 -1.50
C TRP A 119 16.45 15.24 -2.44
N GLY A 120 16.24 16.44 -1.90
CA GLY A 120 15.80 17.59 -2.69
C GLY A 120 14.32 17.52 -3.08
N ARG A 121 13.97 17.99 -4.28
CA ARG A 121 12.57 18.18 -4.67
C ARG A 121 11.92 16.89 -5.16
N ASN A 122 10.68 16.66 -4.72
CA ASN A 122 9.89 15.50 -5.08
C ASN A 122 8.49 15.90 -5.54
N MET A 123 8.02 15.34 -6.65
CA MET A 123 6.66 15.57 -7.16
C MET A 123 6.07 14.29 -7.76
N ILE A 124 4.83 13.97 -7.39
CA ILE A 124 4.04 12.88 -7.99
C ILE A 124 2.61 13.32 -8.27
N ILE A 125 1.97 12.66 -9.23
CA ILE A 125 0.51 12.66 -9.39
C ILE A 125 -0.01 11.27 -9.02
N ASN A 126 -1.02 11.21 -8.17
CA ASN A 126 -1.90 10.05 -8.07
C ASN A 126 -3.12 10.29 -8.96
N TRP A 127 -3.43 9.30 -9.79
CA TRP A 127 -4.64 9.29 -10.60
C TRP A 127 -5.51 8.12 -10.16
N TRP A 128 -6.39 8.39 -9.20
CA TRP A 128 -7.31 7.43 -8.61
C TRP A 128 -8.57 7.22 -9.44
N MET A 129 -8.91 5.94 -9.58
CA MET A 129 -10.11 5.44 -10.23
C MET A 129 -10.81 4.46 -9.29
N GLU A 130 -12.13 4.36 -9.43
CA GLU A 130 -12.93 3.38 -8.70
C GLU A 130 -12.44 1.95 -9.01
N LEU A 131 -12.59 1.06 -8.03
CA LEU A 131 -12.31 -0.37 -8.24
C LEU A 131 -13.13 -0.91 -9.41
N HIS A 132 -12.46 -1.52 -10.38
CA HIS A 132 -13.12 -2.08 -11.56
C HIS A 132 -14.19 -3.11 -11.16
N PRO A 133 -15.41 -3.09 -11.75
CA PRO A 133 -16.50 -3.98 -11.33
C PRO A 133 -16.15 -5.47 -11.36
N GLN A 134 -15.34 -5.92 -12.32
CA GLN A 134 -14.92 -7.34 -12.37
C GLN A 134 -14.01 -7.73 -11.19
N LYS A 135 -13.32 -6.77 -10.58
CA LYS A 135 -12.53 -7.00 -9.36
C LYS A 135 -13.38 -6.96 -8.10
N ARG A 136 -14.55 -6.33 -8.14
CA ARG A 136 -15.55 -6.39 -7.04
C ARG A 136 -16.27 -7.74 -6.97
N MET A 137 -16.33 -8.46 -8.09
CA MET A 137 -17.05 -9.74 -8.24
C MET A 137 -16.21 -10.96 -7.86
N CYS A 138 -14.91 -10.79 -7.56
CA CYS A 138 -14.18 -11.85 -6.89
C CYS A 138 -14.70 -11.88 -5.44
N ASP A 139 -15.50 -12.89 -5.10
CA ASP A 139 -16.01 -13.18 -3.75
C ASP A 139 -14.89 -13.29 -2.68
N GLU A 140 -13.63 -13.23 -3.11
CA GLU A 140 -12.41 -13.23 -2.31
C GLU A 140 -11.95 -11.84 -1.84
N LEU A 141 -12.47 -10.75 -2.40
CA LEU A 141 -12.14 -9.39 -1.95
C LEU A 141 -13.21 -8.90 -0.98
N PRO A 142 -12.91 -8.80 0.33
CA PRO A 142 -13.93 -8.49 1.30
C PRO A 142 -14.40 -7.05 1.20
N ALA A 143 -15.66 -6.82 1.58
CA ALA A 143 -16.30 -5.50 1.61
C ALA A 143 -15.57 -4.47 2.50
N ASP A 144 -14.67 -4.94 3.37
CA ASP A 144 -13.72 -4.15 4.14
C ASP A 144 -12.36 -4.88 4.08
N PRO A 145 -11.38 -4.40 3.28
CA PRO A 145 -10.07 -5.01 3.14
C PRO A 145 -9.30 -5.12 4.45
N CYS A 146 -9.72 -4.43 5.52
CA CYS A 146 -9.11 -4.52 6.84
C CYS A 146 -9.76 -5.55 7.75
N ARG A 147 -11.05 -5.87 7.56
CA ARG A 147 -11.78 -6.78 8.45
C ARG A 147 -11.28 -8.22 8.34
N CYS A 148 -11.02 -8.72 7.13
CA CYS A 148 -10.80 -10.15 6.94
C CYS A 148 -9.38 -10.63 7.26
N TRP A 149 -8.50 -9.71 7.65
CA TRP A 149 -7.11 -10.04 7.97
C TRP A 149 -6.82 -9.96 9.48
N ASP A 150 -7.85 -9.74 10.31
CA ASP A 150 -7.76 -9.77 11.77
C ASP A 150 -7.58 -11.19 12.35
N GLY A 151 -7.52 -12.21 11.49
CA GLY A 151 -7.29 -13.60 11.87
C GLY A 151 -8.51 -14.30 12.47
N THR A 152 -9.68 -13.66 12.52
CA THR A 152 -10.91 -14.29 13.04
C THR A 152 -11.72 -15.03 11.96
N ASP A 153 -11.54 -14.70 10.68
CA ASP A 153 -12.31 -15.27 9.57
C ASP A 153 -11.76 -16.62 9.02
N VAL A 154 -10.64 -17.14 9.53
CA VAL A 154 -10.07 -18.44 9.05
C VAL A 154 -10.48 -19.63 9.93
N ALA A 155 -11.32 -19.42 10.95
CA ALA A 155 -11.70 -20.45 11.91
C ALA A 155 -13.01 -21.21 11.58
N THR A 156 -13.65 -20.99 10.43
CA THR A 156 -14.96 -21.62 10.10
C THR A 156 -15.05 -22.30 8.73
N GLN A 157 -13.93 -22.80 8.19
CA GLN A 157 -13.96 -23.81 7.12
C GLN A 157 -12.91 -24.89 7.37
N ALA A 158 -13.20 -25.80 8.31
CA ALA A 158 -12.68 -27.15 8.38
C ALA A 158 -13.73 -28.05 9.04
#